data_AF-A0A8H4ZNG0-F1
#
_entry.id   AF-A0A8H4ZNG0-F1
#
_cell.length_a   1.000
_cell.length_b   1.000
_cell.length_c   1.000
_cell.angle_alpha   90.00
_cell.angle_beta   90.00
_cell.angle_gamma   90.00
#
_symmetry.space_group_name_H-M   'P 1'
#
loop_
_entity.id
_entity.type
_entity.pdbx_description
1 polymer ?
#
loop_
_entity_poly.entity_id
_entity_poly.type
_entity_poly.pdbx_seq_one_letter_code
_entity_poly.pdbx_strand_id
1 'polypeptide(L)'
;MWTFQFGVWCDFSPQLPRPQASPKPRSESQLRRPGRPRSDWASWAEQIRSHAAESAVESSEHLNTLDLELFHTYMTKTANTLHDGTQPHLWSEEEKLDKAYERELEVLTGCFERTFGKGQNAALNAVGKLQDVISWIYQLGDDYMEGLRQRDLMSMVILGHFCVLPWTVEVQYWFMHEWASHIIKDILAISQDSRQWLSWPLSYLNLQE
;
A
#
# COMPACT_ATOMS: atom_id res chain seq x y z
N MET A 1 34.47 -10.08 15.59
CA MET A 1 33.63 -11.21 15.14
C MET A 1 32.37 -11.17 15.99
N TRP A 2 31.30 -10.56 15.49
CA TRP A 2 30.05 -10.35 16.25
C TRP A 2 28.95 -11.21 15.64
N THR A 3 28.49 -12.23 16.37
CA THR A 3 27.23 -12.91 16.07
C THR A 3 26.12 -12.18 16.83
N PHE A 4 25.33 -11.37 16.13
CA PHE A 4 24.07 -10.87 16.65
C PHE A 4 23.02 -11.96 16.49
N GLN A 5 22.53 -12.49 17.62
CA GLN A 5 21.44 -13.45 17.66
C GLN A 5 20.13 -12.68 17.84
N PHE A 6 19.43 -12.41 16.75
CA PHE A 6 18.02 -12.00 16.83
C PHE A 6 17.16 -13.26 16.88
N GLY A 7 16.59 -13.52 18.05
CA GLY A 7 15.53 -14.51 18.23
C GLY A 7 14.37 -13.85 18.94
N VAL A 8 13.29 -13.57 18.22
CA VAL A 8 11.99 -13.28 18.83
C VAL A 8 11.45 -14.61 19.38
N TRP A 9 11.15 -14.63 20.68
CA TRP A 9 10.60 -15.80 21.35
C TRP A 9 9.21 -16.10 20.79
N CYS A 10 8.99 -17.33 20.30
CA CYS A 10 7.72 -17.77 19.74
C CYS A 10 7.08 -18.77 20.71
N ASP A 11 5.90 -18.43 21.25
CA ASP A 11 5.20 -19.21 22.29
C ASP A 11 4.71 -20.60 21.83
N PHE A 12 4.88 -20.94 20.54
CA PHE A 12 4.48 -22.22 19.95
C PHE A 12 5.66 -23.19 19.73
N SER A 13 6.85 -22.90 20.24
CA SER A 13 7.99 -23.82 20.15
C SER A 13 7.85 -25.01 21.13
N PRO A 14 8.06 -26.27 20.70
CA PRO A 14 7.93 -27.43 21.58
C PRO A 14 8.94 -27.35 22.73
N GLN A 15 8.43 -27.37 23.97
CA GLN A 15 9.21 -27.05 25.16
C GLN A 15 10.23 -28.14 25.47
N LEU A 16 11.52 -27.79 25.47
CA LEU A 16 12.57 -28.67 26.01
C LEU A 16 12.57 -28.63 27.56
N PRO A 17 12.91 -29.74 28.24
CA PRO A 17 12.73 -29.84 29.70
C PRO A 17 13.68 -28.89 30.45
N ARG A 18 13.12 -28.07 31.35
CA ARG A 18 13.86 -27.22 32.29
C ARG A 18 14.56 -28.06 33.36
N PRO A 19 15.83 -27.78 33.71
CA PRO A 19 16.39 -28.18 35.00
C PRO A 19 15.82 -27.29 36.11
N GLN A 20 15.24 -27.89 37.15
CA GLN A 20 14.79 -27.22 38.36
C GLN A 20 15.97 -26.81 39.25
N ALA A 21 15.92 -25.61 39.81
CA ALA A 21 16.56 -25.31 41.09
C ALA A 21 15.75 -24.26 41.89
N SER A 22 15.72 -24.51 43.20
CA SER A 22 14.75 -24.07 44.22
C SER A 22 14.95 -22.65 44.80
N PRO A 23 14.05 -22.15 45.69
CA PRO A 23 13.84 -20.73 45.98
C PRO A 23 14.66 -20.18 47.16
N LYS A 24 14.95 -18.87 47.15
CA LYS A 24 15.28 -18.09 48.36
C LYS A 24 14.78 -16.63 48.28
N PRO A 25 14.57 -15.96 49.44
CA PRO A 25 13.55 -14.93 49.62
C PRO A 25 14.02 -13.48 49.44
N ARG A 26 13.02 -12.60 49.35
CA ARG A 26 13.04 -11.12 49.23
C ARG A 26 13.87 -10.37 50.29
N SER A 27 14.40 -9.23 49.85
CA SER A 27 14.29 -7.91 50.53
C SER A 27 14.56 -6.80 49.49
N GLU A 28 13.55 -6.07 49.04
CA GLU A 28 13.24 -4.69 49.44
C GLU A 28 14.42 -3.70 49.35
N SER A 29 14.44 -2.92 48.26
CA SER A 29 14.44 -1.45 48.25
C SER A 29 15.01 -0.95 46.92
N GLN A 30 14.16 -0.44 46.03
CA GLN A 30 14.58 0.58 45.06
C GLN A 30 13.35 1.33 44.53
N LEU A 31 13.50 2.65 44.54
CA LEU A 31 12.47 3.66 44.41
C LEU A 31 11.69 3.56 43.10
N ARG A 32 10.37 3.73 43.19
CA ARG A 32 9.47 3.76 42.04
C ARG A 32 9.78 4.98 41.16
N ARG A 33 10.11 4.73 39.89
CA ARG A 33 10.13 5.75 38.84
C ARG A 33 8.70 5.98 38.31
N PRO A 34 8.33 7.19 37.88
CA PRO A 34 7.01 7.44 37.29
C PRO A 34 6.86 6.68 35.96
N GLY A 35 5.75 5.97 35.81
CA GLY A 35 5.36 5.36 34.55
C GLY A 35 5.02 6.44 33.51
N ARG A 36 5.48 6.22 32.28
CA ARG A 36 5.20 7.08 31.12
C ARG A 36 3.68 7.15 30.88
N PRO A 37 3.09 8.34 30.64
CA PRO A 37 1.67 8.46 30.35
C PRO A 37 1.30 7.65 29.10
N ARG A 38 0.22 6.87 29.18
CA ARG A 38 -0.40 6.23 28.01
C ARG A 38 -1.10 7.34 27.23
N SER A 39 -0.53 7.72 26.08
CA SER A 39 -1.13 8.65 25.13
C SER A 39 -2.51 8.11 24.71
N ASP A 40 -3.55 8.92 24.88
CA ASP A 40 -4.89 8.59 24.39
C ASP A 40 -4.94 8.87 22.88
N TRP A 41 -4.57 7.85 22.10
CA TRP A 41 -4.50 7.88 20.63
C TRP A 41 -5.84 8.22 19.95
N ALA A 42 -6.96 8.08 20.66
CA ALA A 42 -8.28 8.49 20.18
C ALA A 42 -8.37 10.01 19.97
N SER A 43 -7.82 10.81 20.90
CA SER A 43 -7.85 12.27 20.80
C SER A 43 -7.01 12.80 19.63
N TRP A 44 -5.92 12.11 19.30
CA TRP A 44 -5.04 12.49 18.20
C TRP A 44 -5.66 12.12 16.84
N ALA A 45 -6.30 10.95 16.77
CA ALA A 45 -7.04 10.52 15.58
C ALA A 45 -8.24 11.43 15.26
N GLU A 46 -8.97 11.91 16.27
CA GLU A 46 -10.09 12.84 16.05
C GLU A 46 -9.62 14.20 15.52
N GLN A 47 -8.47 14.70 15.99
CA GLN A 47 -7.87 15.96 15.52
C GLN A 47 -7.44 15.89 14.05
N ILE A 48 -6.86 14.76 13.63
CA ILE A 48 -6.48 14.56 12.22
C ILE A 48 -7.71 14.45 11.34
N ARG A 49 -8.77 13.79 11.83
CA ARG A 49 -10.03 13.63 11.11
C ARG A 49 -10.74 14.97 10.90
N SER A 50 -10.72 15.86 11.90
CA SER A 50 -11.29 17.22 11.76
C SER A 50 -10.50 18.08 10.78
N HIS A 51 -9.17 18.03 10.80
CA HIS A 51 -8.34 18.80 9.86
C HIS A 51 -8.46 18.26 8.42
N ALA A 52 -8.54 16.94 8.24
CA ALA A 52 -8.75 16.34 6.93
C ALA A 52 -10.16 16.63 6.37
N ALA A 53 -11.18 16.68 7.22
CA ALA A 53 -12.55 17.04 6.82
C ALA A 53 -12.66 18.52 6.42
N GLU A 54 -11.92 19.42 7.08
CA GLU A 54 -11.88 20.84 6.71
C GLU A 54 -11.17 21.07 5.37
N SER A 55 -10.10 20.32 5.06
CA SER A 55 -9.43 20.40 3.75
C SER A 55 -10.20 19.72 2.60
N ALA A 56 -11.07 18.75 2.90
CA ALA A 56 -11.85 18.04 1.88
C ALA A 56 -13.00 18.86 1.28
N VAL A 57 -13.38 20.00 1.88
CA VAL A 57 -14.49 20.86 1.41
C VAL A 57 -14.12 21.64 0.15
N GLU A 58 -12.85 21.71 -0.24
CA GLU A 58 -12.38 22.58 -1.32
C GLU A 58 -11.85 21.88 -2.59
N SER A 59 -11.76 20.54 -2.62
CA SER A 59 -11.35 19.79 -3.83
C SER A 59 -12.45 18.82 -4.29
N SER A 60 -12.91 19.01 -5.52
CA SER A 60 -13.99 18.27 -6.20
C SER A 60 -13.87 16.73 -6.18
N GLU A 61 -14.49 16.12 -5.17
CA GLU A 61 -15.39 14.95 -5.09
C GLU A 61 -15.38 13.73 -6.05
N HIS A 62 -14.43 13.48 -6.95
CA HIS A 62 -14.49 12.24 -7.75
C HIS A 62 -13.19 11.41 -7.72
N LEU A 63 -13.32 10.14 -7.33
CA LEU A 63 -12.30 9.10 -7.50
C LEU A 63 -11.98 9.02 -9.00
N ASN A 64 -10.80 9.46 -9.43
CA ASN A 64 -10.52 9.63 -10.86
C ASN A 64 -10.05 8.34 -11.52
N THR A 65 -10.93 7.34 -11.59
CA THR A 65 -10.68 6.09 -12.33
C THR A 65 -10.48 6.34 -13.82
N LEU A 66 -11.00 7.45 -14.36
CA LEU A 66 -10.83 7.86 -15.75
C LEU A 66 -9.37 8.23 -16.06
N ASP A 67 -8.63 8.79 -15.10
CA ASP A 67 -7.21 9.08 -15.29
C ASP A 67 -6.40 7.81 -15.50
N LEU A 68 -6.77 6.71 -14.83
CA LEU A 68 -6.10 5.42 -14.95
C LEU A 68 -6.36 4.78 -16.31
N GLU A 69 -7.60 4.86 -16.81
CA GLU A 69 -7.98 4.41 -18.16
C GLU A 69 -7.32 5.24 -19.26
N LEU A 70 -7.25 6.56 -19.07
CA LEU A 70 -6.62 7.49 -20.01
C LEU A 70 -5.10 7.25 -20.06
N PHE A 71 -4.46 7.07 -18.91
CA PHE A 71 -3.04 6.74 -18.82
C PHE A 71 -2.72 5.40 -19.48
N HIS A 72 -3.50 4.37 -19.16
CA HIS A 72 -3.37 3.06 -19.79
C HIS A 72 -3.47 3.18 -21.32
N THR A 73 -4.49 3.85 -21.83
CA THR A 73 -4.69 4.05 -23.27
C THR A 73 -3.54 4.80 -23.93
N TYR A 74 -3.00 5.82 -23.27
CA TYR A 74 -1.87 6.58 -23.78
C TYR A 74 -0.63 5.69 -23.92
N MET A 75 -0.26 4.95 -22.88
CA MET A 75 0.95 4.13 -22.84
C MET A 75 0.88 2.90 -23.75
N THR A 76 -0.29 2.26 -23.87
CA THR A 76 -0.44 1.00 -24.65
C THR A 76 -0.79 1.25 -26.12
N LYS A 77 -1.56 2.28 -26.43
CA LYS A 77 -2.07 2.51 -27.81
C LYS A 77 -1.40 3.68 -28.53
N THR A 78 -1.02 4.73 -27.80
CA THR A 78 -0.62 6.02 -28.41
C THR A 78 0.90 6.19 -28.44
N ALA A 79 1.60 5.80 -27.38
CA ALA A 79 3.07 5.81 -27.36
C ALA A 79 3.66 4.87 -28.43
N ASN A 80 3.01 3.73 -28.67
CA ASN A 80 3.47 2.72 -29.61
C ASN A 80 3.31 3.12 -31.08
N THR A 81 2.31 3.96 -31.42
CA THR A 81 2.19 4.51 -32.78
C THR A 81 3.30 5.50 -33.14
N LEU A 82 4.08 5.98 -32.17
CA LEU A 82 5.25 6.84 -32.38
C LEU A 82 6.54 6.04 -32.60
N HIS A 83 6.55 4.72 -32.39
CA HIS A 83 7.71 3.86 -32.62
C HIS A 83 7.64 3.23 -34.03
N ASP A 84 8.71 3.39 -34.82
CA ASP A 84 8.79 2.92 -36.21
C ASP A 84 8.75 1.38 -36.25
N GLY A 85 7.62 0.84 -36.72
CA GLY A 85 7.26 -0.56 -36.60
C GLY A 85 8.12 -1.47 -37.46
N THR A 86 9.04 -2.21 -36.86
CA THR A 86 9.73 -3.32 -37.56
C THR A 86 10.14 -4.42 -36.58
N GLN A 87 9.20 -5.17 -35.97
CA GLN A 87 9.46 -6.55 -35.48
C GLN A 87 8.15 -7.27 -35.03
N PRO A 88 7.67 -8.31 -35.75
CA PRO A 88 6.45 -9.06 -35.40
C PRO A 88 6.50 -9.83 -34.06
N HIS A 89 7.69 -10.21 -33.58
CA HIS A 89 7.88 -10.89 -32.29
C HIS A 89 7.67 -9.94 -31.10
N LEU A 90 8.06 -8.66 -31.24
CA LEU A 90 7.87 -7.66 -30.20
C LEU A 90 6.39 -7.39 -29.96
N TRP A 91 5.58 -7.43 -31.03
CA TRP A 91 4.15 -7.13 -30.96
C TRP A 91 3.37 -8.17 -30.17
N SER A 92 3.81 -9.45 -30.15
CA SER A 92 3.14 -10.48 -29.34
C SER A 92 3.44 -10.35 -27.84
N GLU A 93 4.66 -9.93 -27.49
CA GLU A 93 5.04 -9.68 -26.09
C GLU A 93 4.38 -8.39 -25.57
N GLU A 94 4.32 -7.34 -26.39
CA GLU A 94 3.60 -6.10 -26.09
C GLU A 94 2.09 -6.35 -25.90
N GLU A 95 1.43 -7.06 -26.82
CA GLU A 95 0.00 -7.38 -26.69
C GLU A 95 -0.27 -8.26 -25.46
N LYS A 96 0.66 -9.15 -25.12
CA LYS A 96 0.57 -9.96 -23.90
C LYS A 96 0.69 -9.09 -22.64
N LEU A 97 1.64 -8.15 -22.62
CA LEU A 97 1.86 -7.24 -21.51
C LEU A 97 0.69 -6.27 -21.33
N ASP A 98 0.12 -5.75 -22.41
CA ASP A 98 -1.08 -4.91 -22.40
C ASP A 98 -2.25 -5.65 -21.76
N LYS A 99 -2.50 -6.91 -22.16
CA LYS A 99 -3.54 -7.75 -21.55
C LYS A 99 -3.28 -8.03 -20.07
N ALA A 100 -2.00 -8.18 -19.67
CA ALA A 100 -1.66 -8.35 -18.27
C ALA A 100 -2.01 -7.09 -17.47
N TYR A 101 -1.68 -5.90 -17.96
CA TYR A 101 -2.03 -4.63 -17.30
C TYR A 101 -3.54 -4.38 -17.27
N GLU A 102 -4.26 -4.63 -18.37
CA GLU A 102 -5.72 -4.53 -18.41
C GLU A 102 -6.36 -5.40 -17.34
N ARG A 103 -5.92 -6.66 -17.22
CA ARG A 103 -6.41 -7.57 -16.17
C ARG A 103 -6.15 -7.01 -14.77
N GLU A 104 -4.95 -6.53 -14.48
CA GLU A 104 -4.64 -6.02 -13.14
C GLU A 104 -5.42 -4.74 -12.80
N LEU A 105 -5.65 -3.89 -13.80
CA LEU A 105 -6.52 -2.71 -13.67
C LEU A 105 -7.96 -3.10 -13.35
N GLU A 106 -8.50 -4.13 -14.02
CA GLU A 106 -9.85 -4.64 -13.73
C GLU A 106 -9.96 -5.17 -12.30
N VAL A 107 -9.00 -5.99 -11.86
CA VAL A 107 -8.99 -6.54 -10.49
C VAL A 107 -8.85 -5.42 -9.46
N LEU A 108 -7.94 -4.47 -9.70
CA LEU A 108 -7.71 -3.33 -8.82
C LEU A 108 -8.95 -2.45 -8.72
N THR A 109 -9.60 -2.14 -9.84
CA THR A 109 -10.87 -1.40 -9.89
C THR A 109 -11.94 -2.10 -9.06
N GLY A 110 -12.06 -3.42 -9.18
CA GLY A 110 -12.97 -4.19 -8.33
C GLY A 110 -12.65 -4.08 -6.84
N CYS A 111 -11.39 -3.97 -6.44
CA CYS A 111 -10.99 -3.75 -5.05
C CYS A 111 -11.37 -2.36 -4.55
N PHE A 112 -11.20 -1.33 -5.40
CA PHE A 112 -11.68 0.03 -5.12
C PHE A 112 -13.20 0.07 -4.96
N GLU A 113 -13.95 -0.54 -5.86
CA GLU A 113 -15.42 -0.57 -5.77
C GLU A 113 -15.91 -1.29 -4.50
N ARG A 114 -15.24 -2.37 -4.06
CA ARG A 114 -15.58 -3.05 -2.80
C ARG A 114 -15.23 -2.24 -1.56
N THR A 115 -14.18 -1.40 -1.64
CA THR A 115 -13.68 -0.60 -0.52
C THR A 115 -14.44 0.70 -0.36
N PHE A 116 -14.59 1.45 -1.45
CA PHE A 116 -15.15 2.79 -1.46
C PHE A 116 -16.60 2.83 -1.92
N GLY A 117 -17.12 1.77 -2.56
CA GLY A 117 -18.43 1.78 -3.21
C GLY A 117 -18.35 2.25 -4.68
N LYS A 118 -19.52 2.34 -5.33
CA LYS A 118 -19.65 2.77 -6.73
C LYS A 118 -20.74 3.82 -6.89
N GLY A 119 -20.46 4.86 -7.68
CA GLY A 119 -21.42 5.93 -8.00
C GLY A 119 -21.87 6.69 -6.75
N GLN A 120 -23.19 6.83 -6.56
CA GLN A 120 -23.77 7.60 -5.45
C GLN A 120 -23.48 7.01 -4.05
N ASN A 121 -23.01 5.76 -3.97
CA ASN A 121 -22.62 5.11 -2.72
C ASN A 121 -21.11 5.21 -2.46
N ALA A 122 -20.36 5.96 -3.28
CA ALA A 122 -18.93 6.11 -3.10
C ALA A 122 -18.61 7.00 -1.89
N ALA A 123 -17.71 6.56 -1.01
CA ALA A 123 -17.30 7.32 0.18
C ALA A 123 -15.78 7.35 0.30
N LEU A 124 -15.16 8.52 0.10
CA LEU A 124 -13.70 8.70 0.14
C LEU A 124 -13.06 8.40 1.51
N ASN A 125 -13.84 8.48 2.59
CA ASN A 125 -13.43 8.18 3.96
C ASN A 125 -13.82 6.75 4.40
N ALA A 126 -14.23 5.89 3.46
CA ALA A 126 -14.55 4.51 3.76
C ALA A 126 -13.33 3.79 4.33
N VAL A 127 -13.58 3.00 5.38
CA VAL A 127 -12.58 2.09 5.91
C VAL A 127 -12.79 0.73 5.27
N GLY A 128 -11.81 0.29 4.48
CA GLY A 128 -11.87 -0.98 3.77
C GLY A 128 -11.91 -2.19 4.69
N LYS A 129 -12.24 -3.35 4.11
CA LYS A 129 -11.99 -4.64 4.77
C LYS A 129 -10.61 -5.12 4.37
N LEU A 130 -9.83 -5.60 5.34
CA LEU A 130 -8.49 -6.13 5.08
C LEU A 130 -8.47 -7.14 3.93
N GLN A 131 -9.44 -8.06 3.90
CA GLN A 131 -9.56 -9.07 2.84
C GLN A 131 -9.66 -8.45 1.44
N ASP A 132 -10.39 -7.35 1.29
CA ASP A 132 -10.62 -6.69 -0.01
C ASP A 132 -9.36 -5.92 -0.44
N VAL A 133 -8.65 -5.35 0.54
CA VAL A 133 -7.36 -4.69 0.34
C VAL A 133 -6.28 -5.67 -0.10
N ILE A 134 -6.09 -6.79 0.62
CA ILE A 134 -5.01 -7.74 0.32
C ILE A 134 -5.35 -8.67 -0.85
N SER A 135 -6.63 -8.75 -1.24
CA SER A 135 -7.11 -9.61 -2.33
C SER A 135 -6.40 -9.36 -3.64
N TRP A 136 -6.04 -8.11 -3.95
CA TRP A 136 -5.28 -7.78 -5.15
C TRP A 136 -3.91 -8.46 -5.16
N ILE A 137 -3.15 -8.40 -4.05
CA ILE A 137 -1.81 -9.00 -3.93
C ILE A 137 -1.84 -10.51 -4.19
N TYR A 138 -2.89 -11.21 -3.73
CA TYR A 138 -3.02 -12.65 -3.92
C TYR A 138 -3.41 -13.05 -5.34
N GLN A 139 -3.87 -12.12 -6.17
CA GLN A 139 -4.36 -12.37 -7.53
C GLN A 139 -3.42 -11.86 -8.62
N LEU A 140 -2.30 -11.24 -8.22
CA LEU A 140 -1.29 -10.70 -9.12
C LEU A 140 -0.84 -11.76 -10.13
N GLY A 141 -0.97 -11.43 -11.41
CA GLY A 141 -0.46 -12.25 -12.51
C GLY A 141 1.06 -12.23 -12.60
N ASP A 142 1.63 -13.35 -13.05
CA ASP A 142 3.09 -13.50 -13.20
C ASP A 142 3.71 -12.46 -14.15
N ASP A 143 3.02 -12.11 -15.23
CA ASP A 143 3.50 -11.13 -16.21
C ASP A 143 3.59 -9.72 -15.61
N TYR A 144 2.59 -9.32 -14.81
CA TYR A 144 2.63 -8.06 -14.07
C TYR A 144 3.72 -8.05 -12.99
N MET A 145 3.87 -9.18 -12.27
CA MET A 145 4.94 -9.34 -11.28
C MET A 145 6.33 -9.19 -11.90
N GLU A 146 6.51 -9.66 -13.14
CA GLU A 146 7.75 -9.43 -13.87
C GLU A 146 7.93 -7.95 -14.22
N GLY A 147 6.88 -7.24 -14.65
CA GLY A 147 6.92 -5.80 -14.84
C GLY A 147 7.32 -5.02 -13.56
N LEU A 148 6.81 -5.43 -12.39
CA LEU A 148 7.23 -4.88 -11.10
C LEU A 148 8.72 -5.12 -10.81
N ARG A 149 9.24 -6.32 -11.13
CA ARG A 149 10.67 -6.64 -10.96
C ARG A 149 11.55 -5.81 -11.87
N GLN A 150 11.11 -5.59 -13.12
CA GLN A 150 11.79 -4.76 -14.09
C GLN A 150 11.62 -3.26 -13.82
N ARG A 151 10.80 -2.89 -12.83
CA ARG A 151 10.51 -1.50 -12.45
C ARG A 151 9.92 -0.71 -13.62
N ASP A 152 9.13 -1.38 -14.44
CA ASP A 152 8.43 -0.73 -15.54
C ASP A 152 7.45 0.34 -15.02
N LEU A 153 7.32 1.43 -15.77
CA LEU A 153 6.52 2.58 -15.38
C LEU A 153 5.06 2.20 -15.12
N MET A 154 4.44 1.39 -15.99
CA MET A 154 3.04 1.01 -15.84
C MET A 154 2.82 0.17 -14.58
N SER A 155 3.72 -0.80 -14.36
CA SER A 155 3.71 -1.62 -13.15
C SER A 155 3.79 -0.77 -11.88
N MET A 156 4.73 0.18 -11.84
CA MET A 156 4.93 1.10 -10.72
C MET A 156 3.71 2.01 -10.50
N VAL A 157 3.09 2.54 -11.56
CA VAL A 157 1.91 3.40 -11.44
C VAL A 157 0.71 2.64 -10.90
N ILE A 158 0.44 1.42 -11.40
CA ILE A 158 -0.65 0.58 -10.90
C ILE A 158 -0.43 0.26 -9.40
N LEU A 159 0.80 -0.08 -9.01
CA LEU A 159 1.15 -0.34 -7.60
C LEU A 159 0.99 0.93 -6.74
N GLY A 160 1.35 2.11 -7.26
CA GLY A 160 1.18 3.37 -6.55
C GLY A 160 -0.30 3.71 -6.31
N HIS A 161 -1.19 3.37 -7.24
CA HIS A 161 -2.64 3.47 -7.02
C HIS A 161 -3.11 2.46 -6.00
N PHE A 162 -2.62 1.22 -6.06
CA PHE A 162 -2.92 0.20 -5.06
C PHE A 162 -2.66 0.70 -3.63
N CYS A 163 -1.61 1.50 -3.37
CA CYS A 163 -1.28 2.04 -2.05
C CYS A 163 -2.43 2.79 -1.34
N VAL A 164 -3.44 3.27 -2.07
CA VAL A 164 -4.62 3.88 -1.45
C VAL A 164 -5.47 2.86 -0.67
N LEU A 165 -5.54 1.61 -1.12
CA LEU A 165 -6.29 0.55 -0.43
C LEU A 165 -5.69 0.19 0.95
N PRO A 166 -4.40 -0.16 1.10
CA PRO A 166 -3.79 -0.44 2.39
C PRO A 166 -3.78 0.76 3.33
N TRP A 167 -3.75 1.99 2.78
CA TRP A 167 -3.93 3.20 3.59
C TRP A 167 -5.27 3.24 4.32
N THR A 168 -6.37 2.79 3.69
CA THR A 168 -7.71 2.82 4.33
C THR A 168 -7.78 1.98 5.61
N VAL A 169 -6.97 0.91 5.70
CA VAL A 169 -6.99 -0.05 6.82
C VAL A 169 -5.81 0.13 7.76
N GLU A 170 -4.93 1.09 7.49
CA GLU A 170 -3.66 1.27 8.20
C GLU A 170 -3.87 1.44 9.72
N VAL A 171 -4.84 2.26 10.11
CA VAL A 171 -5.15 2.53 11.53
C VAL A 171 -5.75 1.32 12.23
N GLN A 172 -6.46 0.45 11.49
CA GLN A 172 -7.14 -0.71 12.07
C GLN A 172 -6.18 -1.86 12.35
N TYR A 173 -5.15 -2.03 11.52
CA TYR A 173 -4.24 -3.16 11.58
C TYR A 173 -2.81 -2.68 11.75
N TRP A 174 -2.25 -2.91 12.95
CA TRP A 174 -0.90 -2.46 13.30
C TRP A 174 0.19 -2.90 12.30
N PHE A 175 0.03 -4.07 11.67
CA PHE A 175 1.03 -4.59 10.72
C PHE A 175 0.94 -3.93 9.34
N MET A 176 -0.16 -3.23 9.03
CA MET A 176 -0.33 -2.46 7.80
C MET A 176 0.26 -1.04 7.93
N HIS A 177 0.72 -0.66 9.12
CA HIS A 177 1.30 0.65 9.38
C HIS A 177 2.47 0.95 8.44
N GLU A 178 2.45 2.15 7.85
CA GLU A 178 3.44 2.69 6.92
C GLU A 178 3.66 1.88 5.63
N TRP A 179 2.88 0.82 5.36
CA TRP A 179 3.04 0.05 4.12
C TRP A 179 2.83 0.91 2.88
N ALA A 180 1.69 1.58 2.82
CA ALA A 180 1.32 2.43 1.70
C ALA A 180 2.35 3.56 1.49
N SER A 181 2.75 4.21 2.58
CA SER A 181 3.75 5.29 2.61
C SER A 181 5.13 4.84 2.14
N HIS A 182 5.63 3.70 2.62
CA HIS A 182 6.94 3.20 2.22
C HIS A 182 6.96 2.80 0.75
N ILE A 183 5.95 2.05 0.30
CA ILE A 183 5.86 1.59 -1.08
C ILE A 183 5.82 2.77 -2.05
N ILE A 184 4.97 3.78 -1.79
CA ILE A 184 4.86 4.92 -2.71
C ILE A 184 6.11 5.80 -2.73
N LYS A 185 6.81 5.94 -1.58
CA LYS A 185 8.11 6.63 -1.52
C LYS A 185 9.18 5.88 -2.32
N ASP A 186 9.21 4.56 -2.22
CA ASP A 186 10.15 3.73 -2.99
C ASP A 186 9.86 3.82 -4.50
N ILE A 187 8.59 3.80 -4.90
CA ILE A 187 8.19 4.00 -6.30
C ILE A 187 8.72 5.34 -6.83
N LEU A 188 8.50 6.43 -6.10
CA LEU A 188 8.96 7.77 -6.49
C LEU A 188 10.48 7.90 -6.52
N ALA A 189 11.19 7.20 -5.65
CA ALA A 189 12.65 7.18 -5.63
C ALA A 189 13.24 6.40 -6.82
N ILE A 190 12.54 5.38 -7.28
CA ILE A 190 12.96 4.52 -8.40
C ILE A 190 12.58 5.14 -9.75
N SER A 191 11.39 5.73 -9.86
CA SER A 191 10.83 6.24 -11.12
C SER A 191 10.32 7.66 -10.93
N GLN A 192 11.14 8.64 -11.32
CA GLN A 192 10.75 10.04 -11.25
C GLN A 192 9.59 10.38 -12.20
N ASP A 193 9.49 9.65 -13.32
CA ASP A 193 8.44 9.80 -14.34
C ASP A 193 7.06 9.34 -13.86
N SER A 194 7.00 8.52 -12.80
CA SER A 194 5.75 8.05 -12.20
C SER A 194 4.98 9.15 -11.46
N ARG A 195 5.68 10.20 -11.00
CA ARG A 195 5.11 11.22 -10.10
C ARG A 195 3.90 11.94 -10.70
N GLN A 196 3.93 12.24 -12.00
CA GLN A 196 2.83 12.92 -12.69
C GLN A 196 1.54 12.07 -12.73
N TRP A 197 1.69 10.75 -12.78
CA TRP A 197 0.59 9.78 -12.84
C TRP A 197 0.11 9.35 -11.45
N LEU A 198 0.85 9.70 -10.39
CA LEU A 198 0.54 9.40 -9.00
C LEU A 198 0.04 10.62 -8.21
N SER A 199 -0.36 11.68 -8.91
CA SER A 199 -0.84 12.92 -8.27
C SER A 199 -2.02 12.68 -7.32
N TRP A 200 -3.00 11.88 -7.73
CA TRP A 200 -4.16 11.55 -6.90
C TRP A 200 -3.79 10.69 -5.66
N PRO A 201 -3.11 9.52 -5.79
CA PRO A 201 -2.66 8.76 -4.64
C PRO A 201 -1.80 9.58 -3.66
N LEU A 202 -0.86 10.36 -4.16
CA LEU A 202 0.00 11.20 -3.30
C LEU A 202 -0.79 12.24 -2.52
N SER A 203 -1.81 12.83 -3.14
CA SER A 203 -2.72 13.76 -2.47
C SER A 203 -3.53 13.05 -1.39
N TYR A 204 -4.05 11.86 -1.68
CA TYR A 204 -4.86 11.07 -0.74
C TYR A 204 -4.07 10.63 0.50
N LEU A 205 -2.80 10.23 0.32
CA LEU A 205 -1.91 9.85 1.41
C LEU A 205 -1.32 11.08 2.16
N ASN A 206 -1.65 12.30 1.74
CA ASN A 206 -1.06 13.55 2.25
C ASN A 206 0.48 13.59 2.14
N LEU A 207 1.04 13.06 1.03
CA LEU A 207 2.48 12.96 0.77
C LEU A 207 2.99 14.03 -0.21
N GLN A 208 2.30 15.17 -0.32
CA GLN A 208 2.79 16.31 -1.09
C GLN A 208 3.85 17.09 -0.29
N GLU A 209 5.09 16.62 -0.32
CA GLU A 209 6.28 17.44 -0.05
C GLU A 209 6.91 17.95 -1.34
#